data_AF-A0A4Z1PEU8-F1
#
_entry.id   AF-A0A4Z1PEU8-F1
#
_cell.length_a   1.000
_cell.length_b   1.000
_cell.length_c   1.000
_cell.angle_alpha   90.00
_cell.angle_beta   90.00
_cell.angle_gamma   90.00
#
_symmetry.space_group_name_H-M   'P 1'
#
loop_
_entity.id
_entity.type
_entity.pdbx_description
1 polymer ?
#
loop_
_entity_poly.entity_id
_entity_poly.type
_entity_poly.pdbx_seq_one_letter_code
_entity_poly.pdbx_strand_id
1 'polypeptide(L)'
;MNPEPIIPETEDDPVIAEYDVYITPELQEQVYLLQFPNRDREQPYNFRHGAQPVEMRMKPKTNFMELDIATNVASNFDKSKGMLWGSAIKTAKESGAAGFGMSSGFGKGNRGNELFNPDKKGKKARDGGQPPLGKTRSERFDDANEAGKVLNKQTLGGQIVLPAEGKPMYMLGTFREKELHLTQVTGVCQMRPQFHHIDARSQIVKAAQLHKAQRANGETPRQSEARVVGQSARATGPDGEEMNVSGTSKFLTDAAEEPWTTLTFHDEDQEESYGIYAEKLFIAKEKLDSVPKLEAGMGNEMFLDAISSPRVELGLRPKRRAPLTRKERNELADEAVGS
;
A
#
# COMPACT_ATOMS: atom_id res chain seq x y z
N MET A 1 -28.44 51.87 12.79
CA MET A 1 -27.12 51.53 12.23
C MET A 1 -26.27 51.08 13.40
N ASN A 2 -26.02 49.78 13.52
CA ASN A 2 -25.04 49.30 14.49
C ASN A 2 -23.67 49.76 13.98
N PRO A 3 -22.83 50.40 14.82
CA PRO A 3 -21.48 50.74 14.41
C PRO A 3 -20.75 49.44 14.04
N GLU A 4 -20.09 49.44 12.88
CA GLU A 4 -19.22 48.35 12.48
C GLU A 4 -18.19 48.10 13.59
N PRO A 5 -17.84 46.84 13.88
CA PRO A 5 -16.82 46.55 14.88
C PRO A 5 -15.50 47.13 14.40
N ILE A 6 -15.03 48.16 15.11
CA ILE A 6 -13.68 48.67 14.98
C ILE A 6 -12.77 47.53 15.42
N ILE A 7 -12.09 46.90 14.48
CA ILE A 7 -10.99 45.98 14.78
C ILE A 7 -9.92 46.86 15.42
N PRO A 8 -9.63 46.71 16.73
CA PRO A 8 -8.53 47.45 17.31
C PRO A 8 -7.27 47.06 16.53
N GLU A 9 -6.54 48.06 16.02
CA GLU A 9 -5.15 47.90 15.58
C GLU A 9 -4.33 47.56 16.83
N THR A 10 -4.44 46.31 17.28
CA THR A 10 -3.65 45.81 18.41
C THR A 10 -2.24 45.62 17.91
N GLU A 11 -1.37 46.53 18.35
CA GLU A 11 0.04 46.37 18.71
C GLU A 11 0.84 45.33 17.91
N ASP A 12 1.86 45.83 17.18
CA ASP A 12 2.97 45.08 16.60
C ASP A 12 3.30 43.81 17.41
N ASP A 13 2.90 42.65 16.89
CA ASP A 13 3.33 41.35 17.40
C ASP A 13 4.84 41.24 17.15
N PRO A 14 5.70 41.34 18.19
CA PRO A 14 7.12 41.45 17.97
C PRO A 14 7.67 40.10 17.47
N VAL A 15 8.39 40.13 16.36
CA VAL A 15 9.12 38.96 15.85
C VAL A 15 10.15 38.53 16.89
N ILE A 16 9.90 37.40 17.58
CA ILE A 16 10.78 36.85 18.61
C ILE A 16 11.88 35.95 18.03
N ALA A 17 11.69 35.43 16.81
CA ALA A 17 12.64 34.54 16.15
C ALA A 17 12.42 34.58 14.63
N GLU A 18 13.54 34.52 13.89
CA GLU A 18 13.58 34.36 12.45
C GLU A 18 14.33 33.06 12.12
N TYR A 19 13.82 32.34 11.13
CA TYR A 19 14.35 31.05 10.68
C TYR A 19 14.57 31.07 9.18
N ASP A 20 15.73 30.56 8.74
CA ASP A 20 16.04 30.41 7.33
C ASP A 20 15.40 29.13 6.79
N VAL A 21 14.55 29.26 5.78
CA VAL A 21 13.84 28.13 5.16
C VAL A 21 14.50 27.76 3.85
N TYR A 22 14.95 26.51 3.77
CA TYR A 22 15.56 25.93 2.58
C TYR A 22 14.65 24.86 2.00
N ILE A 23 14.64 24.75 0.67
CA ILE A 23 14.01 23.62 -0.03
C ILE A 23 15.14 22.72 -0.50
N THR A 24 15.13 21.46 -0.07
CA THR A 24 16.12 20.48 -0.54
C THR A 24 15.86 20.17 -2.01
N PRO A 25 16.91 19.98 -2.84
CA PRO A 25 16.73 19.59 -4.23
C PRO A 25 15.98 18.25 -4.33
N GLU A 26 15.42 17.98 -5.51
CA GLU A 26 14.77 16.70 -5.79
C GLU A 26 15.77 15.56 -5.54
N LEU A 27 15.42 14.69 -4.59
CA LEU A 27 16.23 13.54 -4.23
C LEU A 27 16.09 12.46 -5.31
N GLN A 28 17.17 11.71 -5.54
CA GLN A 28 17.07 10.49 -6.35
C GLN A 28 16.26 9.43 -5.59
N GLU A 29 16.30 9.48 -4.27
CA GLU A 29 15.60 8.62 -3.35
C GLU A 29 14.13 9.03 -3.18
N GLN A 30 13.27 8.04 -2.96
CA GLN A 30 11.85 8.24 -2.70
C GLN A 30 11.60 8.38 -1.20
N VAL A 31 10.87 9.42 -0.81
CA VAL A 31 10.52 9.70 0.59
C VAL A 31 9.05 9.39 0.80
N TYR A 32 8.75 8.34 1.56
CA TYR A 32 7.38 7.95 1.86
C TYR A 32 7.01 8.23 3.31
N LEU A 33 5.81 8.76 3.55
CA LEU A 33 5.25 8.91 4.89
C LEU A 33 4.36 7.71 5.23
N LEU A 34 4.78 6.90 6.19
CA LEU A 34 4.02 5.74 6.65
C LEU A 34 3.20 6.11 7.88
N GLN A 35 1.87 6.03 7.76
CA GLN A 35 0.95 6.30 8.85
C GLN A 35 0.40 4.99 9.42
N PHE A 36 0.32 4.89 10.74
CA PHE A 36 -0.21 3.72 11.44
C PHE A 36 -1.42 4.10 12.32
N PRO A 37 -2.61 4.30 11.74
CA PRO A 37 -3.78 4.80 12.48
C PRO A 37 -4.23 3.90 13.65
N ASN A 38 -3.91 2.61 13.59
CA ASN A 38 -4.30 1.62 14.59
C ASN A 38 -3.23 1.42 15.68
N ARG A 39 -2.21 2.28 15.74
CA ARG A 39 -1.09 2.14 16.66
C ARG A 39 -0.89 3.45 17.44
N ASP A 40 -0.71 3.30 18.74
CA ASP A 40 -0.36 4.42 19.60
C ASP A 40 1.06 4.91 19.28
N ARG A 41 1.28 6.23 19.41
CA ARG A 41 2.60 6.85 19.30
C ARG A 41 3.59 6.30 20.31
N GLU A 42 3.14 5.92 21.50
CA GLU A 42 4.00 5.37 22.56
C GLU A 42 4.44 3.92 22.29
N GLN A 43 3.94 3.28 21.23
CA GLN A 43 4.28 1.91 20.88
C GLN A 43 4.76 1.80 19.43
N PRO A 44 5.84 2.49 19.03
CA PRO A 44 6.34 2.47 17.66
C PRO A 44 6.77 1.07 17.20
N TYR A 45 6.80 0.86 15.89
CA TYR A 45 7.33 -0.35 15.26
C TYR A 45 8.84 -0.24 15.12
N ASN A 46 9.57 -0.49 16.20
CA ASN A 46 11.04 -0.47 16.23
C ASN A 46 11.59 -1.64 17.06
N PHE A 47 12.91 -1.80 17.01
CA PHE A 47 13.63 -2.82 17.77
C PHE A 47 13.42 -2.69 19.29
N ARG A 48 13.46 -1.48 19.84
CA ARG A 48 13.30 -1.21 21.29
C ARG A 48 11.99 -1.74 21.88
N HIS A 49 10.91 -1.71 21.09
CA HIS A 49 9.58 -2.17 21.51
C HIS A 49 9.30 -3.63 21.12
N GLY A 50 10.31 -4.35 20.62
CA GLY A 50 10.17 -5.74 20.18
C GLY A 50 9.21 -5.90 18.99
N ALA A 51 9.01 -4.83 18.23
CA ALA A 51 8.06 -4.75 17.12
C ALA A 51 8.74 -4.34 15.81
N GLN A 52 10.02 -4.71 15.67
CA GLN A 52 10.81 -4.45 14.49
C GLN A 52 10.18 -5.13 13.27
N PRO A 53 10.03 -4.41 12.15
CA PRO A 53 9.70 -5.02 10.88
C PRO A 53 10.73 -6.07 10.45
N VAL A 54 10.21 -7.21 9.99
CA VAL A 54 11.01 -8.34 9.51
C VAL A 54 11.21 -8.28 8.00
N GLU A 55 10.19 -7.83 7.28
CA GLU A 55 10.18 -7.79 5.83
C GLU A 55 9.34 -6.60 5.37
N MET A 56 9.86 -5.83 4.42
CA MET A 56 9.12 -4.78 3.74
C MET A 56 9.11 -5.09 2.26
N ARG A 57 7.98 -4.88 1.59
CA ARG A 57 7.83 -5.13 0.15
C ARG A 57 6.91 -4.11 -0.48
N MET A 58 7.17 -3.76 -1.73
CA MET A 58 6.36 -2.82 -2.48
C MET A 58 6.15 -3.22 -3.94
N LYS A 59 5.10 -2.68 -4.54
CA LYS A 59 4.77 -2.74 -5.96
C LYS A 59 4.82 -1.30 -6.51
N PRO A 60 5.92 -0.90 -7.17
CA PRO A 60 6.15 0.50 -7.54
C PRO A 60 5.16 1.07 -8.57
N LYS A 61 4.58 0.25 -9.46
CA LYS A 61 3.63 0.73 -10.48
C LYS A 61 2.22 0.88 -9.92
N THR A 62 1.77 -0.11 -9.17
CA THR A 62 0.42 -0.13 -8.56
C THR A 62 0.37 0.49 -7.17
N ASN A 63 1.52 0.95 -6.66
CA ASN A 63 1.65 1.69 -5.41
C ASN A 63 1.17 0.90 -4.18
N PHE A 64 1.30 -0.42 -4.17
CA PHE A 64 1.04 -1.21 -2.97
C PHE A 64 2.30 -1.36 -2.13
N MET A 65 2.14 -1.37 -0.82
CA MET A 65 3.24 -1.61 0.10
C MET A 65 2.76 -2.45 1.28
N GLU A 66 3.59 -3.40 1.68
CA GLU A 66 3.36 -4.27 2.82
C GLU A 66 4.59 -4.31 3.73
N LEU A 67 4.31 -4.42 5.02
CA LEU A 67 5.27 -4.46 6.11
C LEU A 67 4.88 -5.62 7.03
N ASP A 68 5.75 -6.61 7.16
CA ASP A 68 5.55 -7.73 8.08
C ASP A 68 6.27 -7.41 9.41
N ILE A 69 5.52 -7.43 10.51
CA ILE A 69 6.02 -7.18 11.87
C ILE A 69 5.98 -8.48 12.66
N ALA A 70 7.08 -8.80 13.36
CA ALA A 70 7.13 -9.95 14.24
C ALA A 70 6.12 -9.80 15.40
N THR A 71 5.44 -10.88 15.74
CA THR A 71 4.55 -10.96 16.90
C THR A 71 5.23 -11.71 18.02
N ASN A 72 5.15 -11.19 19.25
CA ASN A 72 5.64 -11.89 20.42
C ASN A 72 4.79 -13.15 20.67
N VAL A 73 5.38 -14.33 20.45
CA VAL A 73 4.72 -15.63 20.67
C VAL A 73 4.81 -16.14 22.11
N ALA A 74 5.61 -15.50 22.97
CA ALA A 74 5.81 -15.88 24.35
C ALA A 74 4.75 -15.28 25.30
N SER A 75 4.20 -14.11 24.96
CA SER A 75 3.22 -13.40 25.77
C SER A 75 1.96 -13.05 24.97
N ASN A 76 0.79 -13.13 25.61
CA ASN A 76 -0.51 -12.76 25.01
C ASN A 76 -0.82 -13.44 23.66
N PHE A 77 -0.28 -14.65 23.45
CA PHE A 77 -0.39 -15.37 22.19
C PHE A 77 -1.06 -16.73 22.37
N ASP A 78 -2.13 -16.99 21.62
CA ASP A 78 -2.78 -18.30 21.58
C ASP A 78 -2.01 -19.23 20.63
N LYS A 79 -1.16 -20.08 21.22
CA LYS A 79 -0.35 -21.07 20.50
C LYS A 79 -1.18 -21.98 19.58
N SER A 80 -2.40 -22.36 19.97
CA SER A 80 -3.26 -23.24 19.19
C SER A 80 -3.80 -22.54 17.94
N LYS A 81 -4.28 -21.31 18.09
CA LYS A 81 -4.73 -20.49 16.95
C LYS A 81 -3.55 -20.10 16.05
N GLY A 82 -2.40 -19.79 16.63
CA GLY A 82 -1.17 -19.50 15.89
C GLY A 82 -0.80 -20.63 14.92
N MET A 83 -0.82 -21.88 15.40
CA MET A 83 -0.59 -23.07 14.56
C MET A 83 -1.69 -23.28 13.52
N LEU A 84 -2.96 -23.08 13.88
CA LEU A 84 -4.08 -23.23 12.95
C LEU A 84 -3.96 -22.29 11.74
N TRP A 85 -3.71 -21.01 11.99
CA TRP A 85 -3.63 -20.00 10.94
C TRP A 85 -2.30 -20.04 10.18
N GLY A 86 -1.19 -20.31 10.86
CA GLY A 86 0.12 -20.44 10.22
C GLY A 86 0.19 -21.64 9.28
N SER A 87 -0.33 -22.79 9.71
CA SER A 87 -0.42 -23.97 8.85
C SER A 87 -1.33 -23.77 7.65
N ALA A 88 -2.43 -23.01 7.80
CA ALA A 88 -3.29 -22.62 6.68
C ALA A 88 -2.54 -21.75 5.65
N ILE A 89 -1.81 -20.72 6.07
CA ILE A 89 -1.00 -19.91 5.16
C ILE A 89 0.04 -20.77 4.43
N LYS A 90 0.77 -21.61 5.17
CA LYS A 90 1.80 -22.47 4.59
C LYS A 90 1.21 -23.44 3.57
N THR A 91 0.09 -24.09 3.92
CA THR A 91 -0.62 -25.02 3.01
C THR A 91 -1.11 -24.29 1.75
N ALA A 92 -1.67 -23.09 1.89
CA ALA A 92 -2.14 -22.31 0.75
C ALA A 92 -0.98 -21.93 -0.19
N LYS A 93 0.15 -21.46 0.36
CA LYS A 93 1.37 -21.15 -0.41
C LYS A 93 1.93 -22.39 -1.12
N GLU A 94 2.08 -23.51 -0.41
CA GLU A 94 2.54 -24.79 -0.99
C GLU A 94 1.60 -25.33 -2.07
N SER A 95 0.31 -25.01 -1.97
CA SER A 95 -0.70 -25.38 -2.98
C SER A 95 -0.77 -24.41 -4.16
N GLY A 96 0.15 -23.44 -4.23
CA GLY A 96 0.30 -22.52 -5.36
C GLY A 96 -0.54 -21.25 -5.28
N ALA A 97 -0.99 -20.83 -4.09
CA ALA A 97 -1.60 -19.51 -3.94
C ALA A 97 -0.58 -18.41 -4.27
N ALA A 98 -0.88 -17.59 -5.28
CA ALA A 98 0.01 -16.54 -5.78
C ALA A 98 0.13 -15.33 -4.83
N GLY A 99 -0.77 -15.21 -3.86
CA GLY A 99 -0.75 -14.21 -2.79
C GLY A 99 -2.13 -14.03 -2.16
N PHE A 100 -2.23 -13.10 -1.23
CA PHE A 100 -3.42 -12.84 -0.41
C PHE A 100 -3.74 -11.33 -0.42
N GLY A 101 -4.92 -10.93 0.04
CA GLY A 101 -5.30 -9.51 0.09
C GLY A 101 -5.68 -8.87 -1.25
N MET A 102 -5.89 -7.56 -1.26
CA MET A 102 -6.43 -6.83 -2.42
C MET A 102 -5.48 -6.79 -3.62
N SER A 103 -4.16 -6.75 -3.39
CA SER A 103 -3.12 -6.62 -4.41
C SER A 103 -2.78 -7.93 -5.12
N SER A 104 -3.38 -9.06 -4.73
CA SER A 104 -3.08 -10.38 -5.27
C SER A 104 -4.28 -11.33 -5.34
N GLY A 105 -5.25 -11.20 -4.42
CA GLY A 105 -6.41 -12.08 -4.30
C GLY A 105 -7.44 -11.99 -5.42
N PHE A 106 -7.44 -10.90 -6.19
CA PHE A 106 -8.40 -10.63 -7.28
C PHE A 106 -7.82 -10.80 -8.70
N GLY A 107 -6.53 -11.08 -8.84
CA GLY A 107 -5.89 -11.21 -10.15
C GLY A 107 -6.38 -12.39 -10.96
N LYS A 108 -6.39 -12.25 -12.29
CA LYS A 108 -6.59 -13.35 -13.26
C LYS A 108 -5.62 -14.53 -13.05
N GLY A 109 -4.51 -14.29 -12.35
CA GLY A 109 -3.50 -15.28 -11.96
C GLY A 109 -3.77 -16.03 -10.65
N ASN A 110 -4.87 -15.76 -9.94
CA ASN A 110 -5.23 -16.53 -8.74
C ASN A 110 -5.76 -17.93 -9.12
N ARG A 111 -4.91 -18.71 -9.80
CA ARG A 111 -5.10 -20.13 -10.12
C ARG A 111 -5.07 -21.01 -8.88
N GLY A 112 -5.03 -20.43 -7.67
CA GLY A 112 -5.21 -21.13 -6.40
C GLY A 112 -6.52 -21.93 -6.32
N ASN A 113 -7.50 -21.67 -7.19
CA ASN A 113 -8.68 -22.53 -7.32
C ASN A 113 -8.49 -23.76 -8.24
N GLU A 114 -7.55 -23.73 -9.20
CA GLU A 114 -7.33 -24.78 -10.20
C GLU A 114 -6.11 -25.67 -9.88
N LEU A 115 -5.07 -25.12 -9.25
CA LEU A 115 -3.84 -25.82 -8.87
C LEU A 115 -3.88 -26.45 -7.48
N PHE A 116 -4.88 -26.11 -6.67
CA PHE A 116 -5.03 -26.64 -5.33
C PHE A 116 -5.50 -28.09 -5.41
N ASN A 117 -4.56 -29.02 -5.63
CA ASN A 117 -4.82 -30.44 -5.57
C ASN A 117 -4.41 -30.95 -4.18
N PRO A 118 -5.34 -31.10 -3.22
CA PRO A 118 -5.02 -31.60 -1.89
C PRO A 118 -4.42 -33.03 -1.92
N ASP A 119 -4.55 -33.74 -3.04
CA ASP A 119 -4.00 -35.08 -3.27
C ASP A 119 -2.66 -35.11 -4.01
N LYS A 120 -2.13 -33.97 -4.49
CA LYS A 120 -0.72 -33.89 -4.95
C LYS A 120 0.28 -33.89 -3.78
N LYS A 121 -0.19 -34.16 -2.57
CA LYS A 121 0.62 -34.91 -1.62
C LYS A 121 0.94 -36.27 -2.25
N GLY A 122 2.12 -36.34 -2.86
CA GLY A 122 2.88 -37.58 -2.86
C GLY A 122 2.80 -38.22 -1.46
N LYS A 123 2.98 -39.53 -1.38
CA LYS A 123 2.90 -40.38 -0.19
C LYS A 123 3.82 -40.00 0.99
N LYS A 124 4.16 -38.72 1.19
CA LYS A 124 4.77 -38.14 2.37
C LYS A 124 3.81 -37.12 2.99
N ALA A 125 3.40 -37.44 4.22
CA ALA A 125 2.66 -36.58 5.13
C ALA A 125 1.14 -36.41 4.89
N ARG A 126 0.39 -37.51 4.77
CA ARG A 126 -0.73 -37.63 5.72
C ARG A 126 -0.11 -37.88 7.09
N ASP A 127 0.47 -36.83 7.67
CA ASP A 127 0.79 -36.83 9.09
C ASP A 127 -0.51 -36.51 9.84
N GLY A 128 -1.45 -37.45 9.72
CA GLY A 128 -2.29 -37.83 10.84
C GLY A 128 -1.53 -38.84 11.70
N GLY A 129 -0.19 -38.76 11.74
CA GLY A 129 0.59 -39.43 12.74
C GLY A 129 0.05 -38.97 14.07
N GLN A 130 -0.29 -39.93 14.92
CA GLN A 130 -0.37 -39.68 16.34
C GLN A 130 0.78 -38.75 16.71
N PRO A 131 0.52 -37.65 17.44
CA PRO A 131 1.60 -36.81 17.91
C PRO A 131 2.62 -37.75 18.58
N PRO A 132 3.93 -37.60 18.32
CA PRO A 132 4.93 -38.48 18.91
C PRO A 132 4.65 -38.54 20.41
N LEU A 133 4.30 -39.74 20.88
CA LEU A 133 3.95 -39.96 22.28
C LEU A 133 5.15 -39.51 23.10
N GLY A 134 4.96 -38.49 23.94
CA GLY A 134 6.01 -37.96 24.82
C GLY A 134 6.28 -36.46 24.69
N LYS A 135 5.96 -35.80 23.57
CA LYS A 135 6.20 -34.35 23.44
C LYS A 135 5.13 -33.51 24.13
N THR A 136 5.57 -32.57 24.96
CA THR A 136 4.71 -31.58 25.64
C THR A 136 4.06 -30.64 24.62
N ARG A 137 3.00 -29.92 25.04
CA ARG A 137 2.35 -28.92 24.18
C ARG A 137 3.30 -27.79 23.77
N SER A 138 4.31 -27.47 24.59
CA SER A 138 5.29 -26.43 24.26
C SER A 138 6.25 -26.89 23.16
N GLU A 139 6.84 -28.08 23.30
CA GLU A 139 7.78 -28.61 22.31
C GLU A 139 7.15 -28.73 20.91
N ARG A 140 5.89 -29.17 20.84
CA ARG A 140 5.16 -29.22 19.55
C ARG A 140 4.97 -27.83 18.93
N PHE A 141 4.77 -26.81 19.76
CA PHE A 141 4.65 -25.44 19.29
C PHE A 141 5.98 -24.91 18.78
N ASP A 142 7.07 -25.19 19.51
CA ASP A 142 8.41 -24.74 19.14
C ASP A 142 8.85 -25.40 17.82
N ASP A 143 8.65 -26.72 17.68
CA ASP A 143 8.85 -27.45 16.42
C ASP A 143 8.01 -26.86 15.26
N ALA A 144 6.75 -26.49 15.53
CA ALA A 144 5.87 -25.90 14.53
C ALA A 144 6.29 -24.48 14.14
N ASN A 145 6.80 -23.70 15.10
CA ASN A 145 7.28 -22.35 14.89
C ASN A 145 8.54 -22.36 14.02
N GLU A 146 9.49 -23.23 14.33
CA GLU A 146 10.71 -23.45 13.52
C GLU A 146 10.38 -23.95 12.11
N ALA A 147 9.37 -24.81 11.99
CA ALA A 147 8.87 -25.26 10.68
C ALA A 147 8.06 -24.18 9.91
N GLY A 148 7.92 -22.96 10.42
CA GLY A 148 7.13 -21.89 9.79
C GLY A 148 5.64 -22.18 9.68
N LYS A 149 5.10 -23.02 10.58
CA LYS A 149 3.68 -23.39 10.66
C LYS A 149 2.89 -22.57 11.67
N VAL A 150 3.52 -21.58 12.31
CA VAL A 150 2.90 -20.67 13.27
C VAL A 150 2.74 -19.29 12.65
N LEU A 151 1.57 -18.67 12.81
CA LEU A 151 1.35 -17.27 12.46
C LEU A 151 2.02 -16.39 13.53
N ASN A 152 3.31 -16.12 13.35
CA ASN A 152 4.14 -15.33 14.25
C ASN A 152 4.47 -13.94 13.68
N LYS A 153 3.81 -13.54 12.59
CA LYS A 153 3.96 -12.24 11.97
C LYS A 153 2.61 -11.63 11.60
N GLN A 154 2.51 -10.33 11.75
CA GLN A 154 1.38 -9.53 11.32
C GLN A 154 1.79 -8.71 10.10
N THR A 155 1.03 -8.82 9.02
CA THR A 155 1.22 -7.99 7.83
C THR A 155 0.38 -6.73 7.97
N LEU A 156 1.02 -5.56 7.84
CA LEU A 156 0.37 -4.29 7.59
C LEU A 156 0.53 -3.96 6.11
N GLY A 157 -0.50 -3.39 5.49
CA GLY A 157 -0.43 -3.02 4.09
C GLY A 157 -1.31 -1.83 3.79
N GLY A 158 -0.96 -1.13 2.72
CA GLY A 158 -1.65 0.06 2.26
C GLY A 158 -1.32 0.36 0.80
N GLN A 159 -2.06 1.33 0.26
CA GLN A 159 -1.78 1.91 -1.05
C GLN A 159 -1.13 3.28 -0.84
N ILE A 160 -0.02 3.54 -1.54
CA ILE A 160 0.67 4.81 -1.56
C ILE A 160 -0.16 5.79 -2.38
N VAL A 161 -0.50 6.91 -1.76
CA VAL A 161 -1.15 8.05 -2.42
C VAL A 161 -0.05 9.01 -2.85
N LEU A 162 0.10 9.16 -4.17
CA LEU A 162 1.02 10.12 -4.75
C LEU A 162 0.41 11.53 -4.76
N PRO A 163 1.25 12.59 -4.69
CA PRO A 163 0.80 13.96 -4.91
C PRO A 163 0.02 14.09 -6.22
N ALA A 164 -1.08 14.83 -6.18
CA ALA A 164 -1.93 15.09 -7.33
C ALA A 164 -2.35 16.55 -7.33
N GLU A 165 -2.61 17.08 -8.52
CA GLU A 165 -3.04 18.47 -8.69
C GLU A 165 -4.34 18.74 -7.93
N GLY A 166 -4.42 19.88 -7.24
CA GLY A 166 -5.55 20.24 -6.37
C GLY A 166 -5.59 19.52 -5.01
N LYS A 167 -4.63 18.63 -4.70
CA LYS A 167 -4.45 18.03 -3.37
C LYS A 167 -3.27 18.67 -2.63
N PRO A 168 -3.26 18.68 -1.29
CA PRO A 168 -2.14 19.22 -0.52
C PRO A 168 -0.85 18.44 -0.83
N MET A 169 0.24 19.19 -1.06
CA MET A 169 1.59 18.63 -1.13
C MET A 169 2.18 18.57 0.27
N TYR A 170 2.68 17.40 0.65
CA TYR A 170 3.32 17.21 1.95
C TYR A 170 4.84 17.35 1.82
N MET A 171 5.45 18.05 2.77
CA MET A 171 6.90 18.20 2.91
C MET A 171 7.32 17.83 4.32
N LEU A 172 8.49 17.21 4.46
CA LEU A 172 9.15 16.97 5.73
C LEU A 172 10.03 18.18 6.05
N GLY A 173 9.79 18.80 7.21
CA GLY A 173 10.65 19.84 7.74
C GLY A 173 11.64 19.28 8.73
N THR A 174 12.94 19.39 8.45
CA THR A 174 14.00 19.07 9.41
C THR A 174 14.63 20.35 9.93
N PHE A 175 14.72 20.46 11.25
CA PHE A 175 15.30 21.63 11.92
C PHE A 175 16.76 21.39 12.27
N ARG A 176 17.59 22.40 12.01
CA ARG A 176 18.96 22.49 12.50
C ARG A 176 19.22 23.91 12.98
N GLU A 177 19.25 24.10 14.30
CA GLU A 177 19.46 25.41 14.93
C GLU A 177 18.39 26.44 14.49
N LYS A 178 18.76 27.38 13.61
CA LYS A 178 17.84 28.40 13.03
C LYS A 178 17.45 28.12 11.57
N GLU A 179 17.77 26.93 11.07
CA GLU A 179 17.53 26.52 9.68
C GLU A 179 16.44 25.46 9.63
N LEU A 180 15.50 25.61 8.69
CA LEU A 180 14.46 24.63 8.38
C LEU A 180 14.67 24.14 6.95
N HIS A 181 14.97 22.85 6.78
CA HIS A 181 15.09 22.23 5.47
C HIS A 181 13.81 21.46 5.14
N LEU A 182 13.19 21.80 4.01
CA LEU A 182 11.95 21.20 3.50
C LEU A 182 12.27 20.21 2.39
N THR A 183 11.93 18.95 2.63
CA THR A 183 12.04 17.85 1.66
C THR A 183 10.68 17.37 1.22
N GLN A 184 10.43 17.30 -0.08
CA GLN A 184 9.15 16.85 -0.61
C GLN A 184 8.90 15.36 -0.33
N VAL A 185 7.70 15.04 0.15
CA VAL A 185 7.26 13.66 0.33
C VAL A 185 6.76 13.12 -1.02
N THR A 186 7.35 12.01 -1.48
CA THR A 186 6.98 11.30 -2.71
C THR A 186 5.58 10.70 -2.62
N GLY A 187 5.16 10.24 -1.46
CA GLY A 187 3.81 9.73 -1.26
C GLY A 187 3.50 9.38 0.20
N VAL A 188 2.21 9.27 0.50
CA VAL A 188 1.71 8.93 1.84
C VAL A 188 1.04 7.58 1.78
N CYS A 189 1.35 6.68 2.72
CA CYS A 189 0.75 5.36 2.80
C CYS A 189 0.15 5.13 4.19
N GLN A 190 -1.16 4.83 4.23
CA GLN A 190 -1.83 4.42 5.45
C GLN A 190 -1.77 2.92 5.62
N MET A 191 -1.02 2.47 6.61
CA MET A 191 -0.77 1.07 6.90
C MET A 191 -1.90 0.50 7.77
N ARG A 192 -2.57 -0.55 7.26
CA ARG A 192 -3.67 -1.24 7.97
C ARG A 192 -3.38 -2.74 8.07
N PRO A 193 -3.83 -3.42 9.14
CA PRO A 193 -3.71 -4.87 9.25
C PRO A 193 -4.34 -5.60 8.06
N GLN A 194 -3.57 -6.50 7.46
CA GLN A 194 -4.01 -7.38 6.37
C GLN A 194 -4.23 -8.80 6.91
N PHE A 195 -5.37 -9.40 6.57
CA PHE A 195 -5.80 -10.68 7.12
C PHE A 195 -5.54 -11.87 6.17
N HIS A 196 -4.31 -11.98 5.68
CA HIS A 196 -3.91 -13.01 4.70
C HIS A 196 -4.22 -14.45 5.14
N HIS A 197 -4.20 -14.73 6.45
CA HIS A 197 -4.54 -16.05 6.98
C HIS A 197 -6.03 -16.43 6.79
N ILE A 198 -6.93 -15.45 6.80
CA ILE A 198 -8.36 -15.68 6.58
C ILE A 198 -8.59 -16.03 5.11
N ASP A 199 -7.95 -15.30 4.21
CA ASP A 199 -7.98 -15.56 2.77
C ASP A 199 -7.41 -16.94 2.45
N ALA A 200 -6.24 -17.27 3.02
CA ALA A 200 -5.61 -18.57 2.86
C ALA A 200 -6.54 -19.72 3.26
N ARG A 201 -7.17 -19.62 4.45
CA ARG A 201 -8.11 -20.65 4.92
C ARG A 201 -9.34 -20.74 4.02
N SER A 202 -9.88 -19.61 3.58
CA SER A 202 -11.05 -19.56 2.70
C SER A 202 -10.76 -20.22 1.35
N GLN A 203 -9.59 -19.96 0.77
CA GLN A 203 -9.12 -20.60 -0.47
C GLN A 203 -8.99 -22.12 -0.29
N ILE A 204 -8.39 -22.59 0.80
CA ILE A 204 -8.27 -24.03 1.11
C ILE A 204 -9.65 -24.70 1.19
N VAL A 205 -10.59 -24.09 1.92
CA VAL A 205 -11.95 -24.64 2.09
C VAL A 205 -12.69 -24.70 0.76
N LYS A 206 -12.63 -23.62 -0.03
CA LYS A 206 -13.29 -23.54 -1.34
C LYS A 206 -12.72 -24.58 -2.30
N ALA A 207 -11.40 -24.71 -2.36
CA ALA A 207 -10.75 -25.72 -3.19
C ALA A 207 -11.12 -27.16 -2.76
N ALA A 208 -11.16 -27.45 -1.47
CA ALA A 208 -11.58 -28.77 -0.97
C ALA A 208 -13.04 -29.11 -1.34
N GLN A 209 -13.95 -28.11 -1.30
CA GLN A 209 -15.33 -28.28 -1.74
C GLN A 209 -15.44 -28.55 -3.24
N LEU A 210 -14.69 -27.81 -4.06
CA LEU A 210 -14.64 -28.02 -5.51
C LEU A 210 -14.12 -29.42 -5.86
N HIS A 211 -13.04 -29.87 -5.22
CA HIS A 211 -12.51 -31.23 -5.38
C HIS A 211 -13.53 -32.30 -5.02
N LYS A 212 -14.27 -32.12 -3.92
CA LYS A 212 -15.32 -33.06 -3.50
C LYS A 212 -16.44 -33.13 -4.53
N ALA A 213 -16.84 -31.98 -5.10
CA ALA A 213 -17.87 -31.91 -6.14
C ALA A 213 -17.42 -32.58 -7.45
N GLN A 214 -16.18 -32.33 -7.90
CA GLN A 214 -15.61 -32.95 -9.11
C GLN A 214 -15.54 -34.49 -9.00
N ARG A 215 -15.12 -35.00 -7.84
CA ARG A 215 -15.11 -36.45 -7.57
C ARG A 215 -16.51 -37.07 -7.54
N ALA A 216 -17.50 -36.34 -7.02
CA ALA A 216 -18.88 -36.81 -6.99
C ALA A 216 -19.53 -36.85 -8.38
N ASN A 217 -19.11 -35.97 -9.30
CA ASN A 217 -19.60 -35.92 -10.68
C ASN A 217 -18.88 -36.88 -11.65
N GLY A 218 -17.86 -37.62 -11.21
CA GLY A 218 -17.12 -38.55 -12.07
C GLY A 218 -16.34 -37.88 -13.21
N GLU A 219 -16.14 -36.56 -13.15
CA GLU A 219 -15.38 -35.82 -14.15
C GLU A 219 -13.88 -36.08 -13.95
N THR A 220 -13.23 -36.66 -14.96
CA THR A 220 -11.77 -36.68 -15.01
C THR A 220 -11.26 -35.24 -15.12
N PRO A 221 -10.12 -34.90 -14.47
CA PRO A 221 -9.59 -33.55 -14.50
C PRO A 221 -9.13 -33.22 -15.93
N ARG A 222 -10.02 -32.67 -16.75
CA ARG A 222 -9.65 -32.01 -17.98
C ARG A 222 -8.90 -30.75 -17.59
N GLN A 223 -7.75 -30.51 -18.23
CA GLN A 223 -7.13 -29.19 -18.27
C GLN A 223 -8.19 -28.25 -18.87
N SER A 224 -8.96 -27.59 -18.01
CA SER A 224 -9.97 -26.65 -18.43
C SER A 224 -9.26 -25.41 -18.95
N GLU A 225 -9.35 -25.19 -20.26
CA GLU A 225 -8.98 -23.93 -20.86
C GLU A 225 -9.81 -22.81 -20.22
N ALA A 226 -9.10 -21.77 -19.77
CA ALA A 226 -9.61 -20.65 -19.01
C ALA A 226 -10.76 -19.94 -19.75
N ARG A 227 -12.01 -20.18 -19.33
CA ARG A 227 -13.12 -19.28 -19.65
C ARG A 227 -13.22 -18.21 -18.57
N VAL A 228 -12.94 -16.98 -18.99
CA VAL A 228 -13.01 -15.76 -18.20
C VAL A 228 -14.45 -15.51 -17.75
N VAL A 229 -14.78 -15.88 -16.51
CA VAL A 229 -15.98 -15.36 -15.85
C VAL A 229 -15.60 -13.99 -15.31
N GLY A 230 -15.89 -12.93 -16.07
CA GLY A 230 -15.80 -11.56 -15.60
C GLY A 230 -16.83 -11.33 -14.50
N GLN A 231 -16.46 -11.56 -13.25
CA GLN A 231 -17.28 -11.16 -12.11
C GLN A 231 -17.15 -9.65 -11.92
N SER A 232 -18.04 -8.89 -12.54
CA SER A 232 -18.23 -7.48 -12.24
C SER A 232 -19.00 -7.35 -10.92
N ALA A 233 -18.27 -7.28 -9.81
CA ALA A 233 -18.86 -6.87 -8.55
C ALA A 233 -19.11 -5.35 -8.61
N ARG A 234 -20.39 -4.94 -8.60
CA ARG A 234 -20.79 -3.57 -8.29
C ARG A 234 -20.57 -3.36 -6.79
N ALA A 235 -19.53 -2.62 -6.43
CA ALA A 235 -19.33 -2.13 -5.07
C ALA A 235 -19.78 -0.67 -5.01
N THR A 236 -20.85 -0.41 -4.27
CA THR A 236 -21.32 0.95 -3.97
C THR A 236 -20.54 1.46 -2.76
N GLY A 237 -19.83 2.57 -2.91
CA GLY A 237 -19.19 3.26 -1.78
C GLY A 237 -20.23 3.92 -0.87
N PRO A 238 -19.88 4.25 0.39
CA PRO A 238 -20.78 4.90 1.34
C PRO A 238 -21.30 6.28 0.87
N ASP A 239 -20.61 6.92 -0.08
CA ASP A 239 -20.93 8.26 -0.58
C ASP A 239 -21.60 8.30 -1.97
N GLY A 240 -22.03 7.15 -2.50
CA GLY A 240 -22.86 7.11 -3.71
C GLY A 240 -22.18 7.50 -5.03
N GLU A 241 -20.86 7.73 -5.05
CA GLU A 241 -20.11 7.90 -6.31
C GLU A 241 -20.01 6.56 -7.08
N GLU A 242 -20.41 6.58 -8.35
CA GLU A 242 -20.20 5.46 -9.28
C GLU A 242 -18.69 5.27 -9.50
N MET A 243 -18.07 4.34 -8.76
CA MET A 243 -16.71 3.88 -9.06
C MET A 243 -16.69 3.32 -10.48
N ASN A 244 -15.78 3.82 -11.32
CA ASN A 244 -15.51 3.29 -12.65
C ASN A 244 -14.97 1.85 -12.54
N VAL A 245 -15.88 0.88 -12.48
CA VAL A 245 -15.61 -0.55 -12.26
C VAL A 245 -14.62 -1.12 -13.27
N SER A 246 -14.59 -0.58 -14.50
CA SER A 246 -13.64 -0.97 -15.54
C SER A 246 -12.20 -0.58 -15.17
N GLY A 247 -12.01 0.64 -14.68
CA GLY A 247 -10.72 1.12 -14.18
C GLY A 247 -10.25 0.33 -12.96
N THR A 248 -11.15 0.07 -12.01
CA THR A 248 -10.83 -0.71 -10.80
C THR A 248 -10.44 -2.15 -11.13
N SER A 249 -11.17 -2.83 -12.02
CA SER A 249 -10.85 -4.22 -12.39
C SER A 249 -9.52 -4.33 -13.13
N LYS A 250 -9.19 -3.37 -14.00
CA LYS A 250 -7.89 -3.34 -14.67
C LYS A 250 -6.77 -3.09 -13.65
N PHE A 251 -6.93 -2.10 -12.79
CA PHE A 251 -5.98 -1.81 -11.71
C PHE A 251 -5.72 -3.02 -10.80
N LEU A 252 -6.76 -3.76 -10.42
CA LEU A 252 -6.61 -5.00 -9.63
C LEU A 252 -5.88 -6.11 -10.39
N THR A 253 -6.05 -6.18 -11.70
CA THR A 253 -5.34 -7.16 -12.55
C THR A 253 -3.87 -6.78 -12.66
N ASP A 254 -3.58 -5.52 -12.99
CA ASP A 254 -2.22 -4.98 -13.09
C ASP A 254 -1.48 -5.14 -11.75
N ALA A 255 -2.17 -4.87 -10.63
CA ALA A 255 -1.63 -5.07 -9.30
C ALA A 255 -1.27 -6.53 -9.06
N ALA A 256 -2.13 -7.48 -9.44
CA ALA A 256 -1.86 -8.90 -9.22
C ALA A 256 -0.74 -9.45 -10.12
N GLU A 257 -0.57 -8.91 -11.31
CA GLU A 257 0.50 -9.29 -12.25
C GLU A 257 1.86 -8.68 -11.86
N GLU A 258 1.86 -7.54 -11.18
CA GLU A 258 3.09 -6.89 -10.74
C GLU A 258 3.78 -7.69 -9.61
N PRO A 259 5.08 -8.04 -9.78
CA PRO A 259 5.85 -8.72 -8.75
C PRO A 259 6.16 -7.79 -7.57
N TRP A 260 6.27 -8.39 -6.37
CA TRP A 260 6.74 -7.67 -5.19
C TRP A 260 8.25 -7.43 -5.25
N THR A 261 8.67 -6.20 -4.97
CA THR A 261 10.06 -5.85 -4.71
C THR A 261 10.29 -5.83 -3.20
N THR A 262 11.15 -6.71 -2.70
CA THR A 262 11.55 -6.76 -1.28
C THR A 262 12.57 -5.68 -0.98
N LEU A 263 12.39 -5.00 0.15
CA LEU A 263 13.26 -3.95 0.65
C LEU A 263 13.95 -4.41 1.95
N THR A 264 15.19 -4.01 2.13
CA THR A 264 15.92 -4.19 3.40
C THR A 264 15.45 -3.13 4.38
N PHE A 265 15.07 -3.54 5.59
CA PHE A 265 14.65 -2.64 6.65
C PHE A 265 15.83 -2.28 7.56
N HIS A 266 16.08 -0.99 7.69
CA HIS A 266 17.01 -0.42 8.68
C HIS A 266 16.19 0.31 9.74
N ASP A 267 16.44 -0.01 11.02
CA ASP A 267 15.74 0.59 12.15
C ASP A 267 16.19 2.05 12.37
N GLU A 268 15.38 2.85 13.07
CA GLU A 268 15.67 4.27 13.31
C GLU A 268 16.95 4.49 14.14
N ASP A 269 17.31 3.50 14.98
CA ASP A 269 18.50 3.56 15.82
C ASP A 269 19.79 3.07 15.13
N GLN A 270 19.73 2.65 13.86
CA GLN A 270 20.91 2.20 13.10
C GLN A 270 21.74 3.36 12.54
N GLU A 271 23.07 3.18 12.49
CA GLU A 271 24.01 4.21 12.02
C GLU A 271 23.74 4.60 10.56
N GLU A 272 23.35 3.64 9.73
CA GLU A 272 22.97 3.84 8.33
C GLU A 272 21.78 4.81 8.20
N SER A 273 20.78 4.67 9.07
CA SER A 273 19.60 5.55 9.09
C SER A 273 19.98 6.98 9.48
N TYR A 274 20.86 7.15 10.48
CA TYR A 274 21.38 8.46 10.87
C TYR A 274 22.22 9.10 9.76
N GLY A 275 23.06 8.32 9.08
CA GLY A 275 23.87 8.79 7.95
C GLY A 275 23.02 9.33 6.81
N ILE A 276 22.01 8.56 6.39
CA ILE A 276 21.08 8.98 5.32
C ILE A 276 20.29 10.22 5.75
N TYR A 277 19.81 10.28 6.99
CA TYR A 277 19.11 11.44 7.53
C TYR A 277 19.98 12.71 7.47
N ALA A 278 21.23 12.63 7.96
CA ALA A 278 22.14 13.76 8.02
C ALA A 278 22.62 14.23 6.63
N GLU A 279 22.81 13.29 5.70
CA GLU A 279 23.31 13.60 4.34
C GLU A 279 22.19 14.13 3.42
N LYS A 280 20.99 13.54 3.47
CA LYS A 280 19.95 13.77 2.44
C LYS A 280 18.91 14.80 2.84
N LEU A 281 18.58 14.92 4.12
CA LEU A 281 17.53 15.85 4.57
C LEU A 281 18.06 17.25 4.89
N PHE A 282 19.38 17.44 4.89
CA PHE A 282 20.02 18.73 5.08
C PHE A 282 20.77 19.17 3.82
N ILE A 283 20.76 20.47 3.56
CA ILE A 283 21.73 21.05 2.63
C ILE A 283 23.08 21.13 3.34
N ALA A 284 24.12 20.66 2.65
CA ALA A 284 25.50 20.68 3.15
C ALA A 284 25.90 22.12 3.53
N LYS A 285 26.54 22.29 4.70
CA LYS A 285 26.87 23.61 5.25
C LYS A 285 27.70 24.47 4.30
N GLU A 286 28.64 23.84 3.60
CA GLU A 286 29.51 24.48 2.62
C GLU A 286 28.75 25.09 1.42
N LYS A 287 27.54 24.60 1.14
CA LYS A 287 26.74 25.02 -0.02
C LYS A 287 25.72 26.09 0.32
N LEU A 288 25.41 26.32 1.59
CA LEU A 288 24.37 27.25 2.06
C LEU A 288 24.54 28.66 1.46
N ASP A 289 25.76 29.20 1.51
CA ASP A 289 26.06 30.55 1.01
C ASP A 289 25.94 30.67 -0.52
N SER A 290 25.92 29.53 -1.22
CA SER A 290 25.82 29.46 -2.68
C SER A 290 24.41 29.13 -3.20
N VAL A 291 23.45 28.86 -2.31
CA VAL A 291 22.10 28.47 -2.71
C VAL A 291 21.36 29.71 -3.26
N PRO A 292 20.71 29.62 -4.44
CA PRO A 292 19.94 30.74 -4.97
C PRO A 292 18.74 31.04 -4.05
N LYS A 293 18.49 32.32 -3.81
CA LYS A 293 17.29 32.76 -3.09
C LYS A 293 16.07 32.54 -4.00
N LEU A 294 15.10 31.77 -3.51
CA LEU A 294 13.87 31.51 -4.23
C LEU A 294 12.92 32.71 -4.07
N GLU A 295 12.37 33.17 -5.19
CA GLU A 295 11.36 34.23 -5.23
C GLU A 295 10.04 33.66 -5.74
N ALA A 296 8.92 34.15 -5.23
CA ALA A 296 7.61 33.74 -5.71
C ALA A 296 7.41 34.20 -7.16
N GLY A 297 7.23 33.25 -8.08
CA GLY A 297 6.96 33.56 -9.49
C GLY A 297 5.57 34.14 -9.76
N MET A 298 4.71 34.24 -8.73
CA MET A 298 3.36 34.80 -8.81
C MET A 298 3.23 35.98 -7.85
N GLY A 299 2.67 37.08 -8.34
CA GLY A 299 2.24 38.19 -7.49
C GLY A 299 0.99 37.85 -6.69
N ASN A 300 0.69 38.67 -5.67
CA ASN A 300 -0.41 38.41 -4.73
C ASN A 300 -1.78 38.22 -5.42
N GLU A 301 -2.10 39.04 -6.44
CA GLU A 301 -3.37 38.93 -7.17
C GLU A 301 -3.47 37.63 -7.96
N MET A 302 -2.38 37.23 -8.64
CA MET A 302 -2.33 35.97 -9.40
C MET A 302 -2.41 34.77 -8.47
N PHE A 303 -1.79 34.85 -7.29
CA PHE A 303 -1.89 33.80 -6.27
C PHE A 303 -3.33 33.66 -5.76
N LEU A 304 -3.99 34.78 -5.44
CA LEU A 304 -5.39 34.79 -5.00
C LEU A 304 -6.34 34.22 -6.06
N ASP A 305 -6.12 34.55 -7.34
CA ASP A 305 -6.90 33.98 -8.45
C ASP A 305 -6.65 32.48 -8.60
N ALA A 306 -5.38 32.03 -8.50
CA ALA A 306 -5.00 30.63 -8.62
C ALA A 306 -5.54 29.73 -7.49
N ILE A 307 -5.64 30.24 -6.25
CA ILE A 307 -6.23 29.50 -5.13
C ILE A 307 -7.75 29.64 -5.07
N SER A 308 -8.33 30.60 -5.80
CA SER A 308 -9.78 30.75 -5.85
C SER A 308 -10.40 29.59 -6.62
N SER A 309 -11.60 29.16 -6.20
CA SER A 309 -12.33 28.15 -6.95
C SER A 309 -12.56 28.65 -8.38
N PRO A 310 -12.32 27.82 -9.42
CA PRO A 310 -12.45 28.26 -10.80
C PRO A 310 -13.83 28.88 -11.00
N ARG A 311 -13.87 30.12 -11.50
CA ARG A 311 -15.12 30.82 -11.78
C ARG A 311 -15.98 29.93 -12.67
N VAL A 312 -17.08 29.41 -12.12
CA VAL A 312 -18.12 28.77 -12.92
C VAL A 312 -18.73 29.88 -13.75
N GLU A 313 -18.34 30.00 -15.01
CA GLU A 313 -19.04 30.85 -15.97
C GLU A 313 -20.46 30.30 -16.17
N LEU A 314 -21.38 30.72 -15.29
CA LEU A 314 -22.82 30.51 -15.42
C LEU A 314 -23.30 31.28 -16.66
N GLY A 315 -23.14 30.70 -17.86
CA GLY A 315 -23.65 31.33 -19.07
C GLY A 315 -23.26 30.74 -20.41
N LEU A 316 -22.14 30.01 -20.52
CA LEU A 316 -21.74 29.43 -21.81
C LEU A 316 -22.03 27.94 -21.83
N ARG A 317 -23.15 27.59 -22.47
CA ARG A 317 -23.42 26.20 -22.86
C ARG A 317 -22.19 25.65 -23.59
N PRO A 318 -21.62 24.51 -23.19
CA PRO A 318 -20.51 23.92 -23.93
C PRO A 318 -20.98 23.69 -25.36
N LYS A 319 -20.28 24.28 -26.34
CA LYS A 319 -20.52 24.00 -27.75
C LYS A 319 -20.34 22.49 -27.93
N ARG A 320 -21.44 21.76 -28.11
CA ARG A 320 -21.38 20.35 -28.55
C ARG A 320 -20.50 20.35 -29.80
N ARG A 321 -19.32 19.72 -29.71
CA ARG A 321 -18.48 19.49 -30.89
C ARG A 321 -19.36 18.81 -31.93
N ALA A 322 -19.42 19.37 -33.14
CA ALA A 322 -20.18 18.78 -34.22
C ALA A 322 -19.68 17.34 -34.44
N PRO A 323 -20.58 16.39 -34.75
CA PRO A 323 -20.17 15.01 -34.99
C PRO A 323 -19.13 14.97 -36.12
N LEU A 324 -18.03 14.26 -35.89
CA LEU A 324 -16.94 14.07 -36.85
C LEU A 324 -17.50 13.61 -38.21
N THR A 325 -17.04 14.27 -39.26
CA THR A 325 -17.42 13.92 -40.62
C THR A 325 -16.88 12.54 -40.99
N ARG A 326 -17.49 11.88 -41.99
CA ARG A 326 -17.07 10.53 -42.42
C ARG A 326 -15.61 10.48 -42.87
N LYS A 327 -15.06 11.60 -43.33
CA LYS A 327 -13.66 11.72 -43.76
C LYS A 327 -12.70 11.74 -42.55
N GLU A 328 -12.99 12.56 -41.55
CA GLU A 328 -12.19 12.65 -40.31
C GLU A 328 -12.19 11.34 -39.51
N ARG A 329 -13.31 10.59 -39.54
CA ARG A 329 -13.39 9.26 -38.90
C ARG A 329 -12.56 8.19 -39.62
N ASN A 330 -12.38 8.30 -40.94
CA ASN A 330 -11.53 7.38 -41.68
C ASN A 330 -10.05 7.70 -41.48
N GLU A 331 -9.67 8.98 -41.42
CA GLU A 331 -8.29 9.41 -41.15
C GLU A 331 -7.82 8.98 -39.75
N LEU A 332 -8.68 9.10 -38.73
CA LEU A 332 -8.42 8.58 -37.38
C LEU A 332 -8.34 7.04 -37.32
N ALA A 333 -9.01 6.33 -38.22
CA ALA A 333 -8.94 4.88 -38.30
C ALA A 333 -7.66 4.41 -39.00
N ASP A 334 -7.18 5.15 -40.01
CA ASP A 334 -5.94 4.86 -40.69
C ASP A 334 -4.71 5.16 -39.82
N GLU A 335 -4.74 6.20 -38.99
CA GLU A 335 -3.68 6.48 -37.99
C GLU A 335 -3.60 5.41 -36.89
N ALA A 336 -4.72 4.81 -36.50
CA ALA A 336 -4.75 3.78 -35.46
C ALA A 336 -4.24 2.39 -35.93
N VAL A 337 -4.14 2.16 -37.24
CA VAL A 337 -3.62 0.91 -37.82
C VAL A 337 -2.13 1.01 -38.15
N GLY A 338 -1.56 2.23 -38.12
CA GLY A 338 -0.16 2.51 -38.42
C GLY A 338 0.80 2.58 -37.24
N SER A 339 0.37 2.20 -36.02
CA SER A 339 1.22 2.15 -34.81
C SER A 339 1.33 0.75 -34.22
#